data_AF-A0A520B3U8-F1
#
_entry.id   AF-A0A520B3U8-F1
#
_cell.length_a   1.000
_cell.length_b   1.000
_cell.length_c   1.000
_cell.angle_alpha   90.00
_cell.angle_beta   90.00
_cell.angle_gamma   90.00
#
_symmetry.space_group_name_H-M   'P 1'
#
loop_
_entity.id
_entity.type
_entity.pdbx_description
1 polymer ?
#
loop_
_entity_poly.entity_id
_entity_poly.type
_entity_poly.pdbx_seq_one_letter_code
_entity_poly.pdbx_strand_id
1 'polypeptide(L)'
;MRSIKIIALLLFSAFYLKAQIQLPVEPVFQNTYLKGTRSTDGKPGKKYWQNSSNYNLKVDFNPVSRLLKGTVEVVYTNNSPDTLKEIWFKLYPNLYKKGVPRKARFAEADLGEGVTVEKLTSNGKSITDFNIDGTNMTVKVPAVLPGKTIKFDITYNYTLNKGSHMRTGQVDEGSHFVAYFFPRIAVYDDVDGWNKYPYTGAEEFYNDFDNFNAEVTVPGGYSVWATGDLKNASDVFQKEIVSKITSAEKNDAVVDVITESDLTAKKVTQPKAFNTFKFEAKNVT
;
A
#
# COMPACT_ATOMS: atom_id res chain seq x y z
N MET A 1 59.91 -44.27 23.36
CA MET A 1 58.70 -44.65 22.58
C MET A 1 57.40 -44.04 23.15
N ARG A 2 57.32 -42.72 23.39
CA ARG A 2 56.07 -42.06 23.83
C ARG A 2 55.72 -40.78 23.06
N SER A 3 56.65 -40.22 22.29
CA SER A 3 56.48 -38.92 21.63
C SER A 3 55.93 -38.98 20.20
N ILE A 4 55.84 -40.17 19.59
CA ILE A 4 55.42 -40.35 18.18
C ILE A 4 53.90 -40.57 18.05
N LYS A 5 53.19 -40.86 19.15
CA LYS A 5 51.74 -41.14 19.10
C LYS A 5 50.84 -39.90 19.21
N ILE A 6 51.39 -38.72 19.53
CA ILE A 6 50.58 -37.49 19.69
C ILE A 6 50.48 -36.71 18.37
N ILE A 7 51.47 -36.83 17.46
CA ILE A 7 51.44 -36.13 16.17
C ILE A 7 50.42 -36.78 15.20
N ALA A 8 50.23 -38.10 15.29
CA ALA A 8 49.22 -38.81 14.48
C ALA A 8 47.77 -38.48 14.89
N LEU A 9 47.53 -38.07 16.15
CA LEU A 9 46.19 -37.72 16.62
C LEU A 9 45.79 -36.27 16.27
N LEU A 10 46.77 -35.38 16.05
CA LEU A 10 46.54 -34.00 15.60
C LEU A 10 46.40 -33.86 14.09
N LEU A 11 46.84 -34.86 13.31
CA LEU A 11 46.67 -34.88 11.85
C LEU A 11 45.29 -35.39 11.39
N PHE A 12 44.49 -35.97 12.28
CA PHE A 12 43.14 -36.44 11.95
C PHE A 12 42.02 -35.45 12.25
N SER A 13 42.31 -34.30 12.87
CA SER A 13 41.31 -33.27 13.22
C SER A 13 41.15 -32.14 12.20
N ALA A 14 41.88 -32.15 11.08
CA ALA A 14 42.01 -30.98 10.21
C ALA A 14 41.10 -30.94 8.96
N PHE A 15 40.17 -31.88 8.77
CA PHE A 15 39.28 -31.88 7.60
C PHE A 15 37.79 -31.99 7.97
N TYR A 16 37.33 -31.16 8.89
CA TYR A 16 35.96 -30.67 8.78
C TYR A 16 35.93 -29.57 7.72
N LEU A 17 36.10 -29.97 6.46
CA LEU A 17 35.58 -29.18 5.34
C LEU A 17 34.08 -29.08 5.60
N LYS A 18 33.64 -27.94 6.13
CA LYS A 18 32.23 -27.55 6.01
C LYS A 18 31.97 -27.38 4.52
N ALA A 19 31.66 -28.47 3.85
CA ALA A 19 30.90 -28.45 2.61
C ALA A 19 29.51 -27.94 3.00
N GLN A 20 29.41 -26.63 3.24
CA GLN A 20 28.12 -25.98 3.28
C GLN A 20 27.58 -26.14 1.87
N ILE A 21 26.58 -27.01 1.73
CA ILE A 21 25.87 -27.22 0.47
C ILE A 21 25.38 -25.84 0.07
N GLN A 22 26.00 -25.27 -0.96
CA GLN A 22 25.51 -24.03 -1.53
C GLN A 22 24.19 -24.37 -2.18
N LEU A 23 23.10 -23.93 -1.56
CA LEU A 23 21.78 -24.11 -2.13
C LEU A 23 21.76 -23.43 -3.51
N PRO A 24 21.17 -24.07 -4.53
CA PRO A 24 21.05 -23.47 -5.84
C PRO A 24 20.29 -22.14 -5.70
N VAL A 25 20.87 -21.09 -6.27
CA VAL A 25 20.26 -19.76 -6.34
C VAL A 25 19.55 -19.65 -7.68
N GLU A 26 18.29 -19.25 -7.68
CA GLU A 26 17.54 -19.01 -8.93
C GLU A 26 18.27 -17.98 -9.82
N PRO A 27 18.34 -18.16 -11.16
CA PRO A 27 19.08 -17.27 -12.04
C PRO A 27 18.72 -15.78 -11.91
N VAL A 28 17.46 -15.45 -11.61
CA VAL A 28 17.03 -14.06 -11.39
C VAL A 28 17.79 -13.40 -10.24
N PHE A 29 18.00 -14.12 -9.13
CA PHE A 29 18.78 -13.62 -8.00
C PHE A 29 20.29 -13.63 -8.26
N GLN A 30 20.80 -14.61 -9.01
CA GLN A 30 22.21 -14.59 -9.43
C GLN A 30 22.54 -13.30 -10.20
N ASN A 31 21.65 -12.87 -11.09
CA ASN A 31 21.80 -11.63 -11.84
C ASN A 31 21.83 -10.39 -10.92
N THR A 32 21.00 -10.35 -9.86
CA THR A 32 21.04 -9.24 -8.88
C THR A 32 22.37 -9.17 -8.13
N TYR A 33 23.01 -10.31 -7.85
CA TYR A 33 24.33 -10.36 -7.21
C TYR A 33 25.42 -9.87 -8.16
N LEU A 34 25.39 -10.30 -9.42
CA LEU A 34 26.33 -9.82 -10.45
C LEU A 34 26.20 -8.31 -10.69
N LYS A 35 24.97 -7.78 -10.69
CA LYS A 35 24.71 -6.34 -10.78
C LYS A 35 25.14 -5.59 -9.51
N GLY A 36 25.23 -6.28 -8.37
CA GLY A 36 25.55 -5.72 -7.07
C GLY A 36 24.38 -4.96 -6.43
N THR A 37 23.14 -5.24 -6.86
CA THR A 37 21.92 -4.70 -6.25
C THR A 37 21.53 -5.46 -5.00
N ARG A 38 21.92 -6.74 -4.88
CA ARG A 38 21.70 -7.58 -3.68
C ARG A 38 22.97 -8.31 -3.28
N SER A 39 23.03 -8.78 -2.05
CA SER A 39 24.12 -9.58 -1.49
C SER A 39 23.63 -10.97 -1.08
N THR A 40 24.53 -11.96 -1.09
CA THR A 40 24.23 -13.35 -0.68
C THR A 40 23.96 -13.49 0.82
N ASP A 41 24.30 -12.48 1.63
CA ASP A 41 23.98 -12.39 3.05
C ASP A 41 22.59 -11.76 3.34
N GLY A 42 21.81 -11.49 2.29
CA GLY A 42 20.45 -10.94 2.40
C GLY A 42 20.38 -9.42 2.56
N LYS A 43 21.53 -8.72 2.65
CA LYS A 43 21.55 -7.26 2.71
C LYS A 43 21.36 -6.65 1.31
N PRO A 44 20.84 -5.41 1.24
CA PRO A 44 20.96 -4.58 0.05
C PRO A 44 22.41 -4.50 -0.43
N GLY A 45 22.62 -4.66 -1.74
CA GLY A 45 23.93 -4.47 -2.35
C GLY A 45 24.29 -2.99 -2.48
N LYS A 46 25.56 -2.69 -2.82
CA LYS A 46 26.04 -1.31 -2.97
C LYS A 46 25.31 -0.50 -4.05
N LYS A 47 24.68 -1.18 -5.02
CA LYS A 47 23.89 -0.56 -6.08
C LYS A 47 22.38 -0.76 -5.91
N TYR A 48 21.94 -1.14 -4.70
CA TYR A 48 20.52 -1.27 -4.41
C TYR A 48 19.80 0.08 -4.58
N TRP A 49 18.55 0.01 -5.02
CA TRP A 49 17.69 1.16 -5.26
C TRP A 49 16.25 0.77 -4.93
N GLN A 50 15.44 1.76 -4.59
CA GLN A 50 14.00 1.62 -4.42
C GLN A 50 13.34 2.86 -5.01
N ASN A 51 12.22 2.66 -5.69
CA ASN A 51 11.41 3.78 -6.12
C ASN A 51 10.59 4.29 -4.94
N SER A 52 10.02 5.48 -5.11
CA SER A 52 9.21 6.11 -4.07
C SER A 52 8.22 7.06 -4.69
N SER A 53 7.08 7.23 -4.04
CA SER A 53 6.02 8.10 -4.48
C SER A 53 5.55 9.04 -3.38
N ASN A 54 5.08 10.21 -3.79
CA ASN A 54 4.33 11.12 -2.93
C ASN A 54 2.89 11.16 -3.42
N TYR A 55 1.96 10.72 -2.58
CA TYR A 55 0.53 10.69 -2.85
C TYR A 55 -0.19 11.84 -2.14
N ASN A 56 -1.10 12.48 -2.87
CA ASN A 56 -2.10 13.38 -2.33
C ASN A 56 -3.48 12.84 -2.72
N LEU A 57 -4.18 12.32 -1.72
CA LEU A 57 -5.45 11.61 -1.86
C LEU A 57 -6.58 12.52 -1.38
N LYS A 58 -7.64 12.62 -2.17
CA LYS A 58 -8.91 13.20 -1.73
C LYS A 58 -10.00 12.19 -1.99
N VAL A 59 -10.75 11.83 -0.95
CA VAL A 59 -11.72 10.74 -0.99
C VAL A 59 -13.02 11.19 -0.36
N ASP A 60 -14.12 11.03 -1.08
CA ASP A 60 -15.47 11.14 -0.55
C ASP A 60 -16.08 9.74 -0.45
N PHE A 61 -16.40 9.30 0.77
CA PHE A 61 -17.02 8.00 1.00
C PHE A 61 -18.44 8.17 1.54
N ASN A 62 -19.42 7.59 0.85
CA ASN A 62 -20.79 7.50 1.31
C ASN A 62 -21.05 6.11 1.91
N PRO A 63 -21.16 5.98 3.24
CA PRO A 63 -21.34 4.69 3.90
C PRO A 63 -22.71 4.04 3.64
N VAL A 64 -23.72 4.82 3.24
CA VAL A 64 -25.06 4.27 2.93
C VAL A 64 -25.07 3.60 1.56
N SER A 65 -24.56 4.30 0.54
CA SER A 65 -24.48 3.74 -0.82
C SER A 65 -23.24 2.89 -1.06
N ARG A 66 -22.26 2.92 -0.15
CA ARG A 66 -20.91 2.36 -0.29
C ARG A 66 -20.09 2.95 -1.43
N LEU A 67 -20.55 4.05 -2.02
CA LEU A 67 -19.85 4.71 -3.12
C LEU A 67 -18.63 5.45 -2.58
N LEU A 68 -17.47 5.15 -3.15
CA LEU A 68 -16.24 5.90 -2.98
C LEU A 68 -15.97 6.68 -4.26
N LYS A 69 -15.73 7.98 -4.13
CA LYS A 69 -15.20 8.83 -5.20
C LYS A 69 -13.88 9.40 -4.73
N GLY A 70 -12.90 9.47 -5.61
CA GLY A 70 -11.61 10.01 -5.22
C GLY A 70 -10.84 10.66 -6.35
N THR A 71 -9.88 11.48 -5.94
CA THR A 71 -8.78 11.92 -6.78
C THR A 71 -7.45 11.53 -6.15
N VAL A 72 -6.55 10.98 -6.95
CA VAL A 72 -5.15 10.74 -6.59
C VAL A 72 -4.28 11.65 -7.43
N GLU A 73 -3.51 12.51 -6.78
CA GLU A 73 -2.28 13.03 -7.37
C GLU A 73 -1.12 12.18 -6.84
N VAL A 74 -0.28 11.67 -7.73
CA VAL A 74 0.93 10.92 -7.36
C VAL A 74 2.13 11.41 -8.14
N VAL A 75 3.20 11.74 -7.42
CA VAL A 75 4.52 12.01 -8.00
C VAL A 75 5.41 10.80 -7.75
N TYR A 76 5.69 10.05 -8.80
CA TYR A 76 6.55 8.88 -8.79
C TYR A 76 7.98 9.27 -9.10
N THR A 77 8.95 8.74 -8.34
CA THR A 77 10.39 8.94 -8.57
C THR A 77 11.02 7.64 -9.04
N ASN A 78 11.58 7.65 -10.25
CA ASN A 78 12.33 6.52 -10.79
C ASN A 78 13.78 6.56 -10.32
N ASN A 79 14.11 5.83 -9.25
CA ASN A 79 15.47 5.63 -8.77
C ASN A 79 16.15 4.41 -9.39
N SER A 80 15.45 3.65 -10.23
CA SER A 80 16.04 2.53 -10.96
C SER A 80 17.08 3.01 -12.00
N PRO A 81 18.03 2.15 -12.40
CA PRO A 81 18.95 2.46 -13.50
C PRO A 81 18.27 2.42 -14.88
N ASP A 82 17.00 2.03 -14.94
CA ASP A 82 16.28 1.78 -16.18
C ASP A 82 15.46 2.98 -16.63
N THR A 83 15.26 3.09 -17.94
CA THR A 83 14.33 4.08 -18.52
C THR A 83 12.94 3.45 -18.65
N LEU A 84 11.98 3.95 -17.88
CA LEU A 84 10.62 3.42 -17.85
C LEU A 84 9.76 4.06 -18.95
N LYS A 85 9.04 3.24 -19.72
CA LYS A 85 8.15 3.70 -20.82
C LYS A 85 6.67 3.40 -20.57
N GLU A 86 6.40 2.72 -19.47
CA GLU A 86 5.08 2.40 -18.96
C GLU A 86 5.13 2.43 -17.44
N ILE A 87 4.01 2.79 -16.82
CA ILE A 87 3.81 2.70 -15.37
C ILE A 87 2.66 1.72 -15.13
N TRP A 88 2.85 0.83 -14.16
CA TRP A 88 1.83 -0.12 -13.73
C TRP A 88 1.17 0.38 -12.45
N PHE A 89 -0.14 0.23 -12.38
CA PHE A 89 -0.93 0.50 -11.20
C PHE A 89 -1.67 -0.77 -10.77
N LYS A 90 -1.89 -0.90 -9.46
CA LYS A 90 -2.81 -1.85 -8.85
C LYS A 90 -4.15 -1.16 -8.59
N LEU A 91 -5.21 -1.79 -9.08
CA LEU A 91 -6.61 -1.47 -8.81
C LEU A 91 -7.19 -2.56 -7.92
N TYR A 92 -6.73 -2.64 -6.68
CA TYR A 92 -7.13 -3.69 -5.73
C TYR A 92 -8.64 -3.87 -5.55
N PRO A 93 -9.51 -2.83 -5.61
CA PRO A 93 -10.95 -3.02 -5.51
C PRO A 93 -11.53 -3.88 -6.65
N ASN A 94 -10.82 -4.01 -7.78
CA ASN A 94 -11.22 -4.91 -8.87
C ASN A 94 -11.16 -6.39 -8.50
N LEU A 95 -10.63 -6.76 -7.33
CA LEU A 95 -10.83 -8.11 -6.77
C LEU A 95 -12.33 -8.48 -6.73
N TYR A 96 -13.21 -7.50 -6.52
CA TYR A 96 -14.67 -7.64 -6.48
C TYR A 96 -15.36 -7.36 -7.82
N LYS A 97 -14.61 -7.01 -8.87
CA LYS A 97 -15.18 -6.77 -10.21
C LYS A 97 -15.65 -8.08 -10.84
N LYS A 98 -16.84 -8.13 -11.43
CA LYS A 98 -17.34 -9.33 -12.13
C LYS A 98 -16.36 -9.79 -13.23
N GLY A 99 -16.15 -11.10 -13.34
CA GLY A 99 -15.26 -11.70 -14.34
C GLY A 99 -13.76 -11.69 -13.99
N VAL A 100 -13.32 -11.02 -12.92
CA VAL A 100 -11.90 -10.99 -12.54
C VAL A 100 -11.48 -12.28 -11.82
N PRO A 101 -10.42 -12.97 -12.24
CA PRO A 101 -9.89 -14.16 -11.56
C PRO A 101 -9.53 -13.88 -10.10
N ARG A 102 -9.87 -14.83 -9.23
CA ARG A 102 -9.67 -14.74 -7.77
C ARG A 102 -9.58 -16.13 -7.16
N LYS A 103 -8.88 -16.24 -6.02
CA LYS A 103 -8.72 -17.52 -5.31
C LYS A 103 -9.93 -17.89 -4.46
N ALA A 104 -10.66 -16.89 -3.94
CA ALA A 104 -11.84 -17.09 -3.10
C ALA A 104 -13.13 -16.75 -3.85
N ARG A 105 -14.21 -17.50 -3.58
CA ARG A 105 -15.55 -17.16 -4.07
C ARG A 105 -16.16 -16.09 -3.17
N PHE A 106 -16.73 -15.05 -3.78
CA PHE A 106 -17.52 -14.04 -3.07
C PHE A 106 -19.01 -14.21 -3.34
N ALA A 107 -19.84 -13.70 -2.44
CA ALA A 107 -21.28 -13.62 -2.67
C ALA A 107 -21.58 -12.63 -3.80
N GLU A 108 -22.67 -12.85 -4.53
CA GLU A 108 -23.08 -11.96 -5.64
C GLU A 108 -23.27 -10.51 -5.17
N ALA A 109 -23.74 -10.32 -3.93
CA ALA A 109 -23.95 -9.01 -3.32
C ALA A 109 -22.64 -8.23 -3.04
N ASP A 110 -21.49 -8.90 -3.05
CA ASP A 110 -20.17 -8.27 -2.93
C ASP A 110 -19.58 -7.89 -4.28
N LEU A 111 -20.13 -8.39 -5.39
CA LEU A 111 -19.60 -8.17 -6.73
C LEU A 111 -20.13 -6.88 -7.33
N GLY A 112 -19.28 -6.21 -8.11
CA GLY A 112 -19.64 -4.99 -8.83
C GLY A 112 -18.88 -4.82 -10.14
N GLU A 113 -18.87 -3.59 -10.66
CA GLU A 113 -18.22 -3.24 -11.94
C GLU A 113 -16.73 -2.91 -11.78
N GLY A 114 -16.24 -2.82 -10.54
CA GLY A 114 -14.88 -2.43 -10.21
C GLY A 114 -14.65 -0.92 -10.24
N VAL A 115 -13.39 -0.54 -10.33
CA VAL A 115 -12.92 0.84 -10.41
C VAL A 115 -13.19 1.40 -11.80
N THR A 116 -13.90 2.52 -11.84
CA THR A 116 -14.02 3.38 -13.02
C THR A 116 -12.96 4.47 -12.93
N VAL A 117 -12.08 4.57 -13.93
CA VAL A 117 -11.15 5.68 -14.09
C VAL A 117 -11.82 6.72 -14.98
N GLU A 118 -12.28 7.81 -14.39
CA GLU A 118 -13.01 8.87 -15.10
C GLU A 118 -12.07 9.79 -15.85
N LYS A 119 -10.91 10.08 -15.24
CA LYS A 119 -9.89 10.95 -15.81
C LYS A 119 -8.52 10.47 -15.39
N LEU A 120 -7.59 10.43 -16.34
CA LEU A 120 -6.18 10.18 -16.10
C LEU A 120 -5.36 11.22 -16.87
N THR A 121 -4.50 11.95 -16.17
CA THR A 121 -3.51 12.82 -16.80
C THR A 121 -2.12 12.51 -16.29
N SER A 122 -1.10 12.74 -17.12
CA SER A 122 0.29 12.81 -16.68
C SER A 122 0.93 14.12 -17.09
N ASN A 123 1.58 14.79 -16.14
CA ASN A 123 2.19 16.12 -16.33
C ASN A 123 1.22 17.10 -17.05
N GLY A 124 -0.06 17.07 -16.66
CA GLY A 124 -1.13 17.91 -17.22
C GLY A 124 -1.70 17.46 -18.58
N LYS A 125 -1.16 16.40 -19.21
CA LYS A 125 -1.67 15.88 -20.49
C LYS A 125 -2.61 14.70 -20.25
N SER A 126 -3.77 14.70 -20.91
CA SER A 126 -4.72 13.58 -20.86
C SER A 126 -4.10 12.31 -21.41
N ILE A 127 -4.32 11.19 -20.71
CA ILE A 127 -3.96 9.85 -21.17
C ILE A 127 -5.23 9.06 -21.41
N THR A 128 -5.40 8.61 -22.65
CA THR A 128 -6.51 7.75 -23.06
C THR A 128 -6.05 6.34 -23.43
N ASP A 129 -4.74 6.15 -23.72
CA ASP A 129 -4.14 4.83 -24.00
C ASP A 129 -3.65 4.19 -22.69
N PHE A 130 -4.60 3.63 -21.93
CA PHE A 130 -4.31 2.76 -20.79
C PHE A 130 -5.16 1.49 -20.89
N ASN A 131 -4.67 0.40 -20.32
CA ASN A 131 -5.36 -0.88 -20.29
C ASN A 131 -5.62 -1.32 -18.86
N ILE A 132 -6.86 -1.67 -18.52
CA ILE A 132 -7.21 -2.28 -17.24
C ILE A 132 -7.48 -3.76 -17.49
N ASP A 133 -6.66 -4.61 -16.88
CA ASP A 133 -6.82 -6.07 -16.89
C ASP A 133 -6.90 -6.57 -15.45
N GLY A 134 -8.11 -6.94 -15.02
CA GLY A 134 -8.39 -7.33 -13.64
C GLY A 134 -7.97 -6.27 -12.63
N THR A 135 -7.05 -6.64 -11.74
CA THR A 135 -6.50 -5.77 -10.68
C THR A 135 -5.26 -4.98 -11.12
N ASN A 136 -4.86 -5.06 -12.39
CA ASN A 136 -3.76 -4.29 -12.96
C ASN A 136 -4.29 -3.20 -13.91
N MET A 137 -3.60 -2.08 -13.94
CA MET A 137 -3.75 -1.05 -14.96
C MET A 137 -2.38 -0.66 -15.50
N THR A 138 -2.19 -0.73 -16.82
CA THR A 138 -0.95 -0.35 -17.49
C THR A 138 -1.15 0.96 -18.23
N VAL A 139 -0.24 1.90 -18.01
CA VAL A 139 -0.29 3.25 -18.59
C VAL A 139 0.99 3.49 -19.37
N LYS A 140 0.89 3.67 -20.69
CA LYS A 140 2.06 4.08 -21.48
C LYS A 140 2.37 5.54 -21.22
N VAL A 141 3.65 5.86 -21.07
CA VAL A 141 4.11 7.21 -20.77
C VAL A 141 5.33 7.59 -21.59
N PRO A 142 5.60 8.90 -21.78
CA PRO A 142 6.93 9.35 -22.17
C PRO A 142 8.00 8.76 -21.26
N ALA A 143 9.19 8.53 -21.81
CA ALA A 143 10.30 7.93 -21.09
C ALA A 143 10.61 8.66 -19.77
N VAL A 144 10.55 7.92 -18.66
CA VAL A 144 10.97 8.38 -17.33
C VAL A 144 12.38 7.89 -17.10
N LEU A 145 13.35 8.78 -17.30
CA LEU A 145 14.78 8.47 -17.14
C LEU A 145 15.14 8.20 -15.66
N PRO A 146 16.27 7.52 -15.39
CA PRO A 146 16.80 7.38 -14.03
C PRO A 146 16.94 8.72 -13.30
N GLY A 147 16.55 8.75 -12.03
CA GLY A 147 16.52 9.94 -11.17
C GLY A 147 15.46 10.97 -11.55
N LYS A 148 14.54 10.68 -12.48
CA LYS A 148 13.47 11.58 -12.89
C LYS A 148 12.12 11.17 -12.31
N THR A 149 11.23 12.16 -12.27
CA THR A 149 9.88 12.00 -11.74
C THR A 149 8.83 12.05 -12.84
N ILE A 150 7.67 11.47 -12.57
CA ILE A 150 6.47 11.64 -13.37
C ILE A 150 5.27 11.86 -12.44
N LYS A 151 4.42 12.84 -12.78
CA LYS A 151 3.19 13.12 -12.05
C LYS A 151 2.00 12.48 -12.76
N PHE A 152 1.09 11.91 -11.99
CA PHE A 152 -0.24 11.51 -12.43
C PHE A 152 -1.32 12.19 -11.61
N ASP A 153 -2.42 12.52 -12.26
CA ASP A 153 -3.66 12.93 -11.63
C ASP A 153 -4.77 11.99 -12.11
N ILE A 154 -5.45 11.30 -11.19
CA ILE A 154 -6.43 10.26 -11.48
C ILE A 154 -7.73 10.57 -10.74
N THR A 155 -8.83 10.73 -11.47
CA THR A 155 -10.19 10.76 -10.90
C THR A 155 -10.82 9.40 -11.09
N TYR A 156 -11.35 8.83 -10.01
CA TYR A 156 -11.88 7.47 -10.03
C TYR A 156 -13.05 7.31 -9.05
N ASN A 157 -13.85 6.27 -9.27
CA ASN A 157 -14.89 5.87 -8.34
C ASN A 157 -15.07 4.34 -8.35
N TYR A 158 -15.60 3.80 -7.26
CA TYR A 158 -16.09 2.43 -7.19
C TYR A 158 -17.10 2.27 -6.04
N THR A 159 -17.88 1.20 -6.08
CA THR A 159 -18.74 0.81 -4.95
C THR A 159 -18.02 -0.23 -4.09
N LEU A 160 -17.85 0.05 -2.80
CA LEU A 160 -17.25 -0.90 -1.85
C LEU A 160 -18.08 -2.20 -1.79
N ASN A 161 -17.39 -3.33 -1.65
CA ASN A 161 -18.02 -4.61 -1.39
C ASN A 161 -18.88 -4.57 -0.12
N LYS A 162 -19.82 -5.50 0.00
CA LYS A 162 -20.79 -5.54 1.10
C LYS A 162 -20.21 -6.29 2.30
N GLY A 163 -20.53 -7.58 2.46
CA GLY A 163 -20.21 -8.35 3.66
C GLY A 163 -18.93 -9.20 3.56
N SER A 164 -18.24 -9.21 2.42
CA SER A 164 -16.92 -9.86 2.36
C SER A 164 -15.92 -9.11 3.26
N HIS A 165 -15.00 -9.82 3.91
CA HIS A 165 -13.97 -9.24 4.77
C HIS A 165 -12.54 -9.58 4.30
N MET A 166 -12.30 -9.59 2.99
CA MET A 166 -10.92 -9.67 2.47
C MET A 166 -10.23 -8.31 2.63
N ARG A 167 -10.12 -7.86 3.88
CA ARG A 167 -9.56 -6.58 4.32
C ARG A 167 -10.31 -5.34 3.77
N THR A 168 -11.54 -5.49 3.31
CA THR A 168 -12.40 -4.38 2.89
C THR A 168 -13.85 -4.81 3.04
N GLY A 169 -14.79 -3.88 3.22
CA GLY A 169 -16.23 -4.14 3.24
C GLY A 169 -16.94 -3.46 4.41
N GLN A 170 -18.25 -3.60 4.43
CA GLN A 170 -19.06 -3.27 5.59
C GLN A 170 -18.80 -4.31 6.69
N VAL A 171 -18.37 -3.83 7.86
CA VAL A 171 -18.09 -4.69 9.03
C VAL A 171 -19.37 -4.89 9.83
N ASP A 172 -20.07 -3.79 10.13
CA ASP A 172 -21.34 -3.76 10.84
C ASP A 172 -22.22 -2.64 10.27
N GLU A 173 -23.45 -2.50 10.75
CA GLU A 173 -24.28 -1.34 10.42
C GLU A 173 -23.57 -0.04 10.83
N GLY A 174 -23.34 0.86 9.86
CA GLY A 174 -22.60 2.11 10.10
C GLY A 174 -21.08 1.98 10.21
N SER A 175 -20.50 0.79 10.07
CA SER A 175 -19.04 0.57 10.18
C SER A 175 -18.47 -0.09 8.94
N HIS A 176 -17.40 0.49 8.40
CA HIS A 176 -16.79 0.03 7.14
C HIS A 176 -15.27 -0.02 7.28
N PHE A 177 -14.67 -1.06 6.73
CA PHE A 177 -13.24 -1.14 6.52
C PHE A 177 -12.95 -0.86 5.04
N VAL A 178 -12.25 0.23 4.76
CA VAL A 178 -12.00 0.72 3.41
C VAL A 178 -10.49 0.70 3.18
N ALA A 179 -9.96 -0.45 2.76
CA ALA A 179 -8.56 -0.60 2.42
C ALA A 179 -8.33 -0.61 0.90
N TYR A 180 -7.09 -0.34 0.50
CA TYR A 180 -6.63 -0.41 -0.91
C TYR A 180 -7.49 0.41 -1.87
N PHE A 181 -7.99 1.54 -1.39
CA PHE A 181 -9.11 2.26 -1.97
C PHE A 181 -8.72 3.23 -3.09
N PHE A 182 -7.48 3.19 -3.57
CA PHE A 182 -6.99 4.12 -4.58
C PHE A 182 -6.09 3.41 -5.62
N PRO A 183 -6.03 3.91 -6.87
CA PRO A 183 -5.05 3.44 -7.84
C PRO A 183 -3.62 3.65 -7.31
N ARG A 184 -2.91 2.55 -7.07
CA ARG A 184 -1.57 2.57 -6.47
C ARG A 184 -0.53 2.15 -7.49
N ILE A 185 0.62 2.82 -7.58
CA ILE A 185 1.70 2.38 -8.48
C ILE A 185 2.24 1.02 -7.99
N ALA A 186 2.38 0.07 -8.90
CA ALA A 186 2.96 -1.24 -8.62
C ALA A 186 4.48 -1.13 -8.44
N VAL A 187 5.08 -1.98 -7.61
CA VAL A 187 6.54 -1.97 -7.45
C VAL A 187 7.24 -2.25 -8.77
N TYR A 188 8.31 -1.48 -9.05
CA TYR A 188 9.32 -1.82 -10.05
C TYR A 188 10.60 -2.19 -9.32
N ASP A 189 11.13 -3.39 -9.52
CA ASP A 189 12.32 -3.88 -8.81
C ASP A 189 13.42 -4.44 -9.73
N ASP A 190 14.52 -4.88 -9.10
CA ASP A 190 15.71 -5.41 -9.76
C ASP A 190 15.62 -6.89 -10.16
N VAL A 191 14.53 -7.58 -9.80
CA VAL A 191 14.29 -9.01 -10.02
C VAL A 191 13.34 -9.21 -11.20
N ASP A 192 12.13 -8.67 -11.11
CA ASP A 192 11.01 -8.86 -12.04
C ASP A 192 10.70 -7.60 -12.88
N GLY A 193 11.30 -6.46 -12.53
CA GLY A 193 10.86 -5.17 -13.06
C GLY A 193 9.50 -4.81 -12.47
N TRP A 194 8.50 -4.49 -13.31
CA TRP A 194 7.16 -4.20 -12.81
C TRP A 194 6.51 -5.46 -12.20
N ASN A 195 5.90 -5.33 -11.02
CA ASN A 195 5.02 -6.33 -10.47
C ASN A 195 3.73 -6.45 -11.31
N LYS A 196 3.72 -7.40 -12.24
CA LYS A 196 2.60 -7.68 -13.15
C LYS A 196 1.62 -8.73 -12.61
N TYR A 197 1.91 -9.36 -11.47
CA TYR A 197 1.06 -10.40 -10.92
C TYR A 197 -0.31 -9.83 -10.52
N PRO A 198 -1.43 -10.43 -10.96
CA PRO A 198 -2.75 -9.98 -10.54
C PRO A 198 -2.93 -10.27 -9.05
N TYR A 199 -3.54 -9.33 -8.33
CA TYR A 199 -4.02 -9.58 -6.97
C TYR A 199 -5.27 -10.46 -7.02
N THR A 200 -5.21 -11.61 -6.35
CA THR A 200 -6.29 -12.61 -6.35
C THR A 200 -6.92 -12.80 -4.96
N GLY A 201 -6.49 -11.99 -3.99
CA GLY A 201 -7.00 -11.93 -2.62
C GLY A 201 -6.14 -12.67 -1.58
N ALA A 202 -5.19 -13.51 -1.99
CA ALA A 202 -4.38 -14.31 -1.05
C ALA A 202 -2.94 -13.80 -0.89
N GLU A 203 -2.51 -12.89 -1.77
CA GLU A 203 -1.17 -12.33 -1.74
C GLU A 203 -1.09 -11.24 -0.66
N GLU A 204 -0.02 -11.26 0.14
CA GLU A 204 0.35 -10.13 1.00
C GLU A 204 0.93 -8.98 0.17
N PHE A 205 0.86 -7.77 0.71
CA PHE A 205 1.12 -6.55 -0.06
C PHE A 205 2.60 -6.37 -0.39
N TYR A 206 2.87 -6.01 -1.65
CA TYR A 206 4.19 -5.63 -2.14
C TYR A 206 4.11 -4.23 -2.73
N ASN A 207 4.49 -3.23 -1.92
CA ASN A 207 4.46 -1.81 -2.28
C ASN A 207 5.81 -1.14 -1.98
N ASP A 208 6.06 -0.01 -2.62
CA ASP A 208 7.16 0.90 -2.26
C ASP A 208 6.89 1.60 -0.92
N PHE A 209 7.95 2.12 -0.30
CA PHE A 209 7.83 3.04 0.83
C PHE A 209 7.49 4.44 0.30
N ASP A 210 6.28 4.89 0.59
CA ASP A 210 5.70 6.10 0.02
C ASP A 210 5.33 7.12 1.11
N ASN A 211 5.07 8.36 0.69
CA ASN A 211 4.52 9.41 1.54
C ASN A 211 3.08 9.71 1.13
N PHE A 212 2.21 9.99 2.09
CA PHE A 212 0.79 10.21 1.88
C PHE A 212 0.30 11.46 2.60
N ASN A 213 -0.41 12.30 1.87
CA ASN A 213 -1.37 13.25 2.42
C ASN A 213 -2.76 12.77 2.00
N ALA A 214 -3.66 12.52 2.94
CA ALA A 214 -4.99 12.01 2.65
C ALA A 214 -6.07 12.88 3.27
N GLU A 215 -7.00 13.37 2.44
CA GLU A 215 -8.24 14.02 2.85
C GLU A 215 -9.40 13.02 2.66
N VAL A 216 -10.06 12.62 3.75
CA VAL A 216 -11.18 11.67 3.73
C VAL A 216 -12.43 12.35 4.24
N THR A 217 -13.39 12.56 3.36
CA THR A 217 -14.68 13.17 3.64
C THR A 217 -15.76 12.11 3.84
N VAL A 218 -16.49 12.21 4.95
CA VAL A 218 -17.63 11.36 5.30
C VAL A 218 -18.78 12.20 5.85
N PRO A 219 -20.04 11.71 5.82
CA PRO A 219 -21.15 12.39 6.47
C PRO A 219 -20.90 12.65 7.96
N GLY A 220 -21.56 13.69 8.50
CA GLY A 220 -21.54 13.99 9.93
C GLY A 220 -21.95 12.79 10.79
N GLY A 221 -21.40 12.70 12.00
CA GLY A 221 -21.61 11.56 12.90
C GLY A 221 -20.70 10.35 12.66
N TYR A 222 -20.00 10.28 11.51
CA TYR A 222 -18.95 9.29 11.28
C TYR A 222 -17.60 9.78 11.81
N SER A 223 -16.78 8.85 12.29
CA SER A 223 -15.36 9.07 12.58
C SER A 223 -14.51 8.26 11.61
N VAL A 224 -13.28 8.73 11.36
CA VAL A 224 -12.33 8.04 10.49
C VAL A 224 -11.07 7.75 11.30
N TRP A 225 -10.62 6.49 11.25
CA TRP A 225 -9.31 6.07 11.71
C TRP A 225 -8.53 5.52 10.52
N ALA A 226 -7.29 6.00 10.37
CA ALA A 226 -6.43 5.67 9.24
C ALA A 226 -4.95 5.71 9.66
N THR A 227 -4.09 5.19 8.78
CA THR A 227 -2.63 5.31 8.91
C THR A 227 -2.20 6.78 8.87
N GLY A 228 -1.26 7.15 9.74
CA GLY A 228 -0.65 8.48 9.78
C GLY A 228 -1.20 9.38 10.90
N ASP A 229 -0.62 10.57 10.99
CA ASP A 229 -0.99 11.57 11.99
C ASP A 229 -2.24 12.33 11.53
N LEU A 230 -3.25 12.42 12.40
CA LEU A 230 -4.42 13.27 12.15
C LEU A 230 -4.04 14.75 12.34
N LYS A 231 -4.02 15.52 11.25
CA LYS A 231 -3.50 16.89 11.24
C LYS A 231 -4.54 17.96 11.63
N ASN A 232 -5.81 17.61 11.61
CA ASN A 232 -6.90 18.58 11.81
C ASN A 232 -7.93 18.12 12.86
N ALA A 233 -7.48 17.45 13.93
CA ALA A 233 -8.37 16.89 14.96
C ALA A 233 -9.41 17.90 15.49
N SER A 234 -9.02 19.16 15.75
CA SER A 234 -9.92 20.21 16.24
C SER A 234 -11.00 20.63 15.24
N ASP A 235 -10.80 20.39 13.94
CA ASP A 235 -11.76 20.73 12.89
C ASP A 235 -12.84 19.66 12.69
N VAL A 236 -12.59 18.44 13.16
CA VAL A 236 -13.45 17.25 12.91
C VAL A 236 -14.01 16.62 14.18
N PHE A 237 -13.32 16.76 15.32
CA PHE A 237 -13.75 16.25 16.62
C PHE A 237 -14.16 17.37 17.58
N GLN A 238 -15.08 17.07 18.50
CA GLN A 238 -15.42 17.98 19.59
C GLN A 238 -14.30 18.04 20.63
N LYS A 239 -14.30 19.12 21.43
CA LYS A 239 -13.20 19.50 22.32
C LYS A 239 -12.78 18.38 23.28
N GLU A 240 -13.74 17.67 23.85
CA GLU A 240 -13.50 16.57 24.79
C GLU A 240 -12.76 15.41 24.13
N ILE A 241 -13.13 15.04 22.91
CA ILE A 241 -12.46 13.98 22.13
C ILE A 241 -11.04 14.40 21.76
N VAL A 242 -10.84 15.64 21.31
CA VAL A 242 -9.51 16.19 21.02
C VAL A 242 -8.61 16.10 22.24
N SER A 243 -9.12 16.47 23.42
CA SER A 243 -8.37 16.38 24.67
C SER A 243 -7.95 14.94 25.00
N LYS A 244 -8.82 13.95 24.75
CA LYS A 244 -8.50 12.53 24.97
C LYS A 244 -7.45 12.03 23.98
N ILE A 245 -7.53 12.40 22.70
CA ILE A 245 -6.50 12.07 21.69
C ILE A 245 -5.15 12.62 22.11
N THR A 246 -5.06 13.92 22.43
CA THR A 246 -3.81 14.55 22.86
C THR A 246 -3.26 13.96 24.16
N SER A 247 -4.13 13.46 25.05
CA SER A 247 -3.69 12.74 26.24
C SER A 247 -3.11 11.37 25.88
N ALA A 248 -3.74 10.63 24.97
CA ALA A 248 -3.26 9.32 24.52
C ALA A 248 -1.89 9.40 23.81
N GLU A 249 -1.62 10.49 23.09
CA GLU A 249 -0.32 10.72 22.43
C GLU A 249 0.86 10.95 23.40
N LYS A 250 0.57 11.31 24.66
CA LYS A 250 1.58 11.75 25.63
C LYS A 250 1.77 10.79 26.80
N ASN A 251 0.90 9.79 26.93
CA ASN A 251 0.87 8.91 28.09
C ASN A 251 0.78 7.45 27.64
N ASP A 252 1.43 6.55 28.38
CA ASP A 252 1.41 5.10 28.10
C ASP A 252 0.15 4.40 28.66
N ALA A 253 -0.73 5.13 29.33
CA ALA A 253 -1.97 4.59 29.86
C ALA A 253 -2.98 4.33 28.73
N VAL A 254 -3.82 3.30 28.89
CA VAL A 254 -4.96 3.07 28.00
C VAL A 254 -5.96 4.22 28.16
N VAL A 255 -6.34 4.84 27.06
CA VAL A 255 -7.32 5.94 27.02
C VAL A 255 -8.47 5.56 26.09
N ASP A 256 -9.68 5.50 26.64
CA ASP A 256 -10.90 5.36 25.85
C ASP A 256 -11.26 6.72 25.21
N VAL A 257 -10.78 6.93 23.98
CA VAL A 257 -10.96 8.19 23.26
C VAL A 257 -12.44 8.46 22.94
N ILE A 258 -13.16 7.44 22.49
CA ILE A 258 -14.61 7.50 22.20
C ILE A 258 -15.29 6.43 23.05
N THR A 259 -16.21 6.85 23.91
CA THR A 259 -17.00 5.96 24.76
C THR A 259 -18.43 5.84 24.26
N GLU A 260 -19.18 4.86 24.76
CA GLU A 260 -20.62 4.73 24.48
C GLU A 260 -21.40 6.00 24.86
N SER A 261 -21.07 6.62 26.00
CA SER A 261 -21.70 7.88 26.43
C SER A 261 -21.44 9.03 25.44
N ASP A 262 -20.26 9.09 24.82
CA ASP A 262 -19.93 10.12 23.84
C ASP A 262 -20.78 9.93 22.57
N LEU A 263 -20.98 8.67 22.15
CA LEU A 263 -21.81 8.29 21.00
C LEU A 263 -23.28 8.61 21.24
N THR A 264 -23.85 8.18 22.37
CA THR A 264 -25.25 8.45 22.74
C THR A 264 -25.54 9.95 22.82
N ALA A 265 -24.60 10.73 23.36
CA ALA A 265 -24.72 12.18 23.45
C ALA A 265 -24.47 12.91 22.12
N LYS A 266 -24.04 12.21 21.06
CA LYS A 266 -23.61 12.78 19.78
C LYS A 266 -22.51 13.82 19.95
N LYS A 267 -21.57 13.56 20.86
CA LYS A 267 -20.47 14.45 21.23
C LYS A 267 -19.11 14.05 20.65
N VAL A 268 -19.10 13.24 19.60
CA VAL A 268 -17.85 12.74 19.00
C VAL A 268 -17.29 13.73 17.98
N THR A 269 -17.98 13.89 16.85
CA THR A 269 -17.54 14.75 15.75
C THR A 269 -18.22 16.11 15.77
N GLN A 270 -17.63 17.06 15.06
CA GLN A 270 -18.25 18.37 14.83
C GLN A 270 -19.62 18.18 14.14
N PRO A 271 -20.65 18.96 14.51
CA PRO A 271 -22.02 18.82 14.02
C PRO A 271 -22.19 19.42 12.61
N LYS A 272 -21.30 19.05 11.69
CA LYS A 272 -21.31 19.43 10.28
C LYS A 272 -22.05 18.38 9.46
N ALA A 273 -22.61 18.77 8.33
CA ALA A 273 -23.20 17.82 7.38
C ALA A 273 -22.16 16.80 6.86
N PHE A 274 -20.91 17.23 6.71
CA PHE A 274 -19.76 16.41 6.35
C PHE A 274 -18.53 16.84 7.16
N ASN A 275 -17.66 15.88 7.47
CA ASN A 275 -16.35 16.12 8.06
C ASN A 275 -15.27 15.57 7.12
N THR A 276 -14.19 16.35 6.93
CA THR A 276 -13.02 15.94 6.14
C THR A 276 -11.83 15.77 7.07
N PHE A 277 -11.40 14.51 7.27
CA PHE A 277 -10.27 14.13 8.09
C PHE A 277 -8.98 14.20 7.25
N LYS A 278 -7.92 14.81 7.80
CA LYS A 278 -6.65 14.99 7.10
C LYS A 278 -5.55 14.20 7.78
N PHE A 279 -4.98 13.23 7.09
CA PHE A 279 -3.91 12.38 7.58
C PHE A 279 -2.61 12.63 6.82
N GLU A 280 -1.48 12.58 7.53
CA GLU A 280 -0.14 12.61 6.94
C GLU A 280 0.64 11.37 7.39
N ALA A 281 1.23 10.64 6.44
CA ALA A 281 2.13 9.53 6.72
C ALA A 281 3.39 9.65 5.86
N LYS A 282 4.54 9.27 6.41
CA LYS A 282 5.83 9.30 5.71
C LYS A 282 6.51 7.95 5.78
N ASN A 283 7.10 7.54 4.66
CA ASN A 283 7.87 6.29 4.54
C ASN A 283 7.07 5.06 5.01
N VAL A 284 5.86 4.89 4.48
CA VAL A 284 4.97 3.76 4.81
C VAL A 284 4.61 2.95 3.56
N THR A 285 4.35 1.65 3.75
CA THR A 285 3.94 0.71 2.71
C THR A 285 2.43 0.48 2.68
#